data_AF-A0A2N3GC39-F1
#
_entry.id   AF-A0A2N3GC39-F1
#
_cell.length_a   1.000
_cell.length_b   1.000
_cell.length_c   1.000
_cell.angle_alpha   90.00
_cell.angle_beta   90.00
_cell.angle_gamma   90.00
#
_symmetry.space_group_name_H-M   'P 1'
#
loop_
_entity.id
_entity.type
_entity.pdbx_description
1 polymer ?
#
loop_
_entity_poly.entity_id
_entity_poly.type
_entity_poly.pdbx_seq_one_letter_code
_entity_poly.pdbx_strand_id
1 'polypeptide(L)'
;MEMPHPEEFKTKTHPELVKTQMAKCDMCHNATKTNFLFCNDCHHGSASNWTYDPKIPWQTQHAQTVVKNGIDGCLEKCHDKKFCLDCHTKLQPLPTSHQAPTWLRKPAKELGGHADAFKGQPTSCEICHGGDAPNKNKFCTGCHVLEVPHPAEFKKFHSKTGKQQPQVCSNCHTFKELCSDCHHAGAVDGRPWNQVHGGIVNNGGAGSCFEKCHKQDFCVACHTTQKVVPASHKAPAWTRRATISSKAGHPAAYEAAADACGYCHGTGTPKDNKFCLGCHKLEMPHPEGYGAKGKGNGGQHAEAFKAKTLNKTVCETCHATAFCDSCHHDYTAAKRWVNAHPDTVKKSGATACFDCHEETSCSYCHVRLASQYMNN
;
A
#
# COMPACT_ATOMS: atom_id res chain seq x y z
N MET A 1 -40.79 35.36 -57.22
CA MET A 1 -39.75 34.31 -57.19
C MET A 1 -40.47 32.97 -57.22
N GLU A 2 -39.99 32.00 -58.00
CA GLU A 2 -40.65 30.70 -58.12
C GLU A 2 -40.62 29.93 -56.78
N MET A 3 -41.71 29.24 -56.46
CA MET A 3 -41.93 28.51 -55.21
C MET A 3 -42.42 27.08 -55.51
N PRO A 4 -41.83 26.03 -54.92
CA PRO A 4 -40.67 26.05 -54.03
C PRO A 4 -39.41 26.60 -54.73
N HIS A 5 -38.54 27.28 -53.99
CA HIS A 5 -37.33 27.87 -54.58
C HIS A 5 -36.48 26.81 -55.31
N PRO A 6 -35.95 27.10 -56.50
CA PRO A 6 -35.06 26.20 -57.23
C PRO A 6 -33.80 25.85 -56.42
N GLU A 7 -33.22 24.68 -56.68
CA GLU A 7 -32.06 24.20 -55.91
C GLU A 7 -30.80 25.07 -56.11
N GLU A 8 -30.65 25.64 -57.30
CA GLU A 8 -29.62 26.65 -57.57
C GLU A 8 -29.79 27.90 -56.68
N PHE A 9 -31.03 28.36 -56.49
CA PHE A 9 -31.29 29.50 -55.62
C PHE A 9 -30.87 29.16 -54.19
N LYS A 10 -31.27 28.01 -53.65
CA LYS A 10 -30.92 27.62 -52.27
C LYS A 10 -29.40 27.48 -52.06
N THR A 11 -28.70 26.92 -53.03
CA THR A 11 -27.27 26.56 -52.87
C THR A 11 -26.29 27.64 -53.29
N LYS A 12 -26.67 28.56 -54.20
CA LYS A 12 -25.75 29.58 -54.75
C LYS A 12 -26.23 31.01 -54.54
N THR A 13 -27.47 31.31 -54.89
CA THR A 13 -27.97 32.70 -54.93
C THR A 13 -28.43 33.19 -53.56
N HIS A 14 -28.98 32.29 -52.75
CA HIS A 14 -29.49 32.56 -51.41
C HIS A 14 -28.40 33.10 -50.46
N PRO A 15 -27.19 32.48 -50.36
CA PRO A 15 -26.11 33.00 -49.52
C PRO A 15 -25.70 34.45 -49.82
N GLU A 16 -25.79 34.89 -51.08
CA GLU A 16 -25.43 36.27 -51.46
C GLU A 16 -26.58 37.27 -51.23
N LEU A 17 -27.82 36.86 -51.51
CA LEU A 17 -29.00 37.71 -51.31
C LEU A 17 -29.32 37.92 -49.83
N VAL A 18 -29.18 36.89 -49.00
CA VAL A 18 -29.55 36.96 -47.57
C VAL A 18 -28.75 38.02 -46.81
N LYS A 19 -27.49 38.26 -47.23
CA LYS A 19 -26.59 39.27 -46.63
C LYS A 19 -27.11 40.70 -46.78
N THR A 20 -27.88 40.99 -47.83
CA THR A 20 -28.28 42.37 -48.19
C THR A 20 -29.79 42.56 -48.28
N GLN A 21 -30.58 41.48 -48.39
CA GLN A 21 -32.02 41.52 -48.65
C GLN A 21 -32.85 40.87 -47.53
N MET A 22 -32.33 40.78 -46.31
CA MET A 22 -33.01 40.06 -45.23
C MET A 22 -34.44 40.56 -44.94
N ALA A 23 -34.66 41.87 -44.99
CA ALA A 23 -35.98 42.45 -44.83
C ALA A 23 -36.99 41.97 -45.90
N LYS A 24 -36.54 41.74 -47.15
CA LYS A 24 -37.41 41.22 -48.21
C LYS A 24 -37.75 39.75 -48.02
N CYS A 25 -36.80 38.96 -47.53
CA CYS A 25 -37.06 37.57 -47.17
C CYS A 25 -38.07 37.48 -46.01
N ASP A 26 -37.97 38.39 -45.03
CA ASP A 26 -38.86 38.44 -43.88
C ASP A 26 -40.31 38.73 -44.26
N MET A 27 -40.55 39.53 -45.30
CA MET A 27 -41.91 39.83 -45.78
C MET A 27 -42.73 38.59 -46.12
N CYS A 28 -42.09 37.56 -46.70
CA CYS A 28 -42.76 36.33 -47.11
C CYS A 28 -42.63 35.22 -46.06
N HIS A 29 -41.45 35.10 -45.43
CA HIS A 29 -41.17 34.02 -44.49
C HIS A 29 -41.52 34.35 -43.04
N ASN A 30 -41.84 35.61 -42.74
CA ASN A 30 -42.12 36.10 -41.38
C ASN A 30 -41.07 35.63 -40.37
N ALA A 31 -39.80 35.60 -40.77
CA ALA A 31 -38.69 35.09 -39.97
C ALA A 31 -38.61 35.83 -38.63
N THR A 32 -38.68 37.16 -38.59
CA THR A 32 -38.62 37.93 -37.35
C THR A 32 -39.79 37.62 -36.41
N LYS A 33 -41.02 37.59 -36.93
CA LYS A 33 -42.25 37.27 -36.17
C LYS A 33 -42.24 35.83 -35.65
N THR A 34 -41.59 34.92 -36.38
CA THR A 34 -41.48 33.52 -36.02
C THR A 34 -40.16 33.20 -35.30
N ASN A 35 -39.39 34.19 -34.84
CA ASN A 35 -38.08 33.97 -34.22
C ASN A 35 -37.15 33.05 -35.05
N PHE A 36 -37.13 33.30 -36.36
CA PHE A 36 -36.33 32.65 -37.37
C PHE A 36 -36.57 31.14 -37.50
N LEU A 37 -37.74 30.64 -37.11
CA LEU A 37 -38.11 29.21 -37.15
C LEU A 37 -37.82 28.55 -38.51
N PHE A 38 -38.26 29.16 -39.61
CA PHE A 38 -38.02 28.65 -40.97
C PHE A 38 -36.53 28.64 -41.34
N CYS A 39 -35.79 29.67 -40.95
CA CYS A 39 -34.35 29.74 -41.20
C CYS A 39 -33.61 28.68 -40.38
N ASN A 40 -33.99 28.49 -39.11
CA ASN A 40 -33.39 27.50 -38.23
C ASN A 40 -33.66 26.06 -38.67
N ASP A 41 -34.83 25.77 -39.23
CA ASP A 41 -35.12 24.45 -39.77
C ASP A 41 -34.18 24.04 -40.93
N CYS A 42 -33.77 25.00 -41.75
CA CYS A 42 -32.79 24.75 -42.81
C CYS A 42 -31.35 24.82 -42.29
N HIS A 43 -30.96 25.91 -41.62
CA HIS A 43 -29.57 26.17 -41.19
C HIS A 43 -29.12 25.31 -40.00
N HIS A 44 -30.04 24.93 -39.12
CA HIS A 44 -29.78 24.11 -37.95
C HIS A 44 -30.55 22.78 -37.97
N GLY A 45 -31.36 22.49 -38.98
CA GLY A 45 -32.05 21.20 -39.14
C GLY A 45 -31.51 20.44 -40.35
N SER A 46 -32.23 20.54 -41.46
CA SER A 46 -32.03 19.73 -42.67
C SER A 46 -30.63 19.83 -43.30
N ALA A 47 -29.87 20.92 -43.05
CA ALA A 47 -28.47 21.03 -43.49
C ALA A 47 -27.45 20.28 -42.59
N SER A 48 -27.83 19.95 -41.35
CA SER A 48 -26.94 19.46 -40.29
C SER A 48 -27.48 18.21 -39.58
N ASN A 49 -27.60 17.05 -40.26
CA ASN A 49 -27.97 15.71 -39.70
C ASN A 49 -28.82 15.70 -38.40
N TRP A 50 -29.83 16.58 -38.33
CA TRP A 50 -30.64 16.80 -37.14
C TRP A 50 -31.97 17.42 -37.58
N THR A 51 -33.04 17.13 -36.84
CA THR A 51 -34.37 17.67 -37.09
C THR A 51 -34.65 18.76 -36.05
N TYR A 52 -34.75 20.00 -36.50
CA TYR A 52 -35.06 21.14 -35.65
C TYR A 52 -36.50 21.06 -35.14
N ASP A 53 -36.70 21.14 -33.82
CA ASP A 53 -38.04 21.22 -33.23
C ASP A 53 -38.39 22.70 -32.99
N PRO A 54 -39.40 23.24 -33.68
CA PRO A 54 -39.82 24.63 -33.50
C PRO A 54 -40.39 24.92 -32.11
N LYS A 55 -40.77 23.89 -31.35
CA LYS A 55 -41.35 24.02 -29.99
C LYS A 55 -40.28 24.11 -28.90
N ILE A 56 -39.03 23.77 -29.21
CA ILE A 56 -37.93 23.76 -28.24
C ILE A 56 -37.03 24.98 -28.52
N PRO A 57 -36.62 25.76 -27.50
CA PRO A 57 -35.65 26.83 -27.72
C PRO A 57 -34.36 26.30 -28.36
N TRP A 58 -33.87 26.97 -29.41
CA TRP A 58 -32.68 26.56 -30.15
C TRP A 58 -31.50 26.20 -29.23
N GLN A 59 -31.23 26.99 -28.19
CA GLN A 59 -30.13 26.75 -27.25
C GLN A 59 -30.19 25.37 -26.58
N THR A 60 -31.40 24.91 -26.22
CA THR A 60 -31.63 23.64 -25.54
C THR A 60 -31.37 22.46 -26.46
N GLN A 61 -31.90 22.54 -27.68
CA GLN A 61 -31.75 21.48 -28.67
C GLN A 61 -30.36 21.49 -29.34
N HIS A 62 -29.76 22.66 -29.54
CA HIS A 62 -28.35 22.82 -29.97
C HIS A 62 -27.40 22.08 -29.04
N ALA A 63 -27.51 22.28 -27.72
CA ALA A 63 -26.64 21.61 -26.76
C ALA A 63 -26.75 20.08 -26.84
N GLN A 64 -27.97 19.55 -26.95
CA GLN A 64 -28.21 18.11 -27.09
C GLN A 64 -27.66 17.56 -28.42
N THR A 65 -27.84 18.29 -29.51
CA THR A 65 -27.35 17.91 -30.84
C THR A 65 -25.83 17.87 -30.88
N VAL A 66 -25.15 18.88 -30.33
CA VAL A 66 -23.68 18.91 -30.28
C VAL A 66 -23.13 17.75 -29.45
N VAL A 67 -23.77 17.42 -28.32
CA VAL A 67 -23.37 16.25 -27.50
C VAL A 67 -23.56 14.93 -28.25
N LYS A 68 -24.64 14.80 -29.04
CA LYS A 68 -24.99 13.55 -29.73
C LYS A 68 -24.21 13.35 -31.04
N ASN A 69 -24.13 14.40 -31.85
CA ASN A 69 -23.63 14.34 -33.23
C ASN A 69 -22.22 14.92 -33.37
N GLY A 70 -21.73 15.62 -32.35
CA GLY A 70 -20.48 16.33 -32.42
C GLY A 70 -20.56 17.66 -33.15
N ILE A 71 -19.39 18.27 -33.39
CA ILE A 71 -19.25 19.60 -34.00
C ILE A 71 -18.72 19.58 -35.43
N ASP A 72 -18.22 18.44 -35.92
CA ASP A 72 -17.48 18.39 -37.20
C ASP A 72 -18.37 18.83 -38.36
N GLY A 73 -19.62 18.36 -38.41
CA GLY A 73 -20.59 18.78 -39.42
C GLY A 73 -20.98 20.27 -39.36
N CYS A 74 -20.82 20.92 -38.21
CA CYS A 74 -21.02 22.36 -38.06
C CYS A 74 -19.80 23.14 -38.56
N LEU A 75 -18.59 22.65 -38.23
CA LEU A 75 -17.33 23.30 -38.59
C LEU A 75 -16.99 23.19 -40.08
N GLU A 76 -17.34 22.07 -40.72
CA GLU A 76 -17.07 21.84 -42.14
C GLU A 76 -17.92 22.71 -43.06
N LYS A 77 -19.13 23.08 -42.61
CA LYS A 77 -20.15 23.65 -43.50
C LYS A 77 -20.51 25.10 -43.21
N CYS A 78 -20.56 25.51 -41.94
CA CYS A 78 -21.30 26.72 -41.56
C CYS A 78 -20.57 27.64 -40.57
N HIS A 79 -19.80 27.09 -39.63
CA HIS A 79 -19.18 27.87 -38.56
C HIS A 79 -17.67 27.64 -38.52
N ASP A 80 -16.90 28.66 -38.16
CA ASP A 80 -15.50 28.46 -37.80
C ASP A 80 -15.35 28.37 -36.27
N LYS A 81 -14.16 27.96 -35.82
CA LYS A 81 -13.85 27.85 -34.39
C LYS A 81 -14.04 29.19 -33.65
N LYS A 82 -13.76 30.31 -34.33
CA LYS A 82 -13.85 31.66 -33.75
C LYS A 82 -15.30 32.06 -33.50
N PHE A 83 -16.22 31.74 -34.40
CA PHE A 83 -17.65 31.97 -34.22
C PHE A 83 -18.18 31.23 -32.99
N CYS A 84 -17.84 29.95 -32.85
CA CYS A 84 -18.23 29.15 -31.69
C CYS A 84 -17.69 29.76 -30.39
N LEU A 85 -16.40 30.12 -30.36
CA LEU A 85 -15.76 30.74 -29.19
C LEU A 85 -16.39 32.08 -28.83
N ASP A 86 -16.60 32.97 -29.79
CA ASP A 86 -17.15 34.32 -29.55
C ASP A 86 -18.57 34.23 -28.97
N CYS A 87 -19.41 33.36 -29.54
CA CYS A 87 -20.78 33.13 -29.07
C CYS A 87 -20.79 32.56 -27.64
N HIS A 88 -20.02 31.49 -27.40
CA HIS A 88 -19.93 30.87 -26.08
C HIS A 88 -19.27 31.79 -25.04
N THR A 89 -18.31 32.64 -25.43
CA THR A 89 -17.72 33.63 -24.52
C THR A 89 -18.74 34.69 -24.13
N LYS A 90 -19.56 35.15 -25.08
CA LYS A 90 -20.61 36.15 -24.83
C LYS A 90 -21.73 35.62 -23.93
N LEU A 91 -22.14 34.36 -24.14
CA LEU A 91 -23.22 33.73 -23.37
C LEU A 91 -22.74 33.06 -22.08
N GLN A 92 -21.42 32.86 -21.94
CA GLN A 92 -20.75 32.14 -20.85
C GLN A 92 -21.41 30.79 -20.45
N PRO A 93 -21.83 29.92 -21.38
CA PRO A 93 -22.32 28.61 -21.00
C PRO A 93 -21.11 27.70 -20.72
N LEU A 94 -20.79 27.50 -19.44
CA LEU A 94 -19.78 26.52 -19.03
C LEU A 94 -20.30 25.10 -19.31
N PRO A 95 -19.51 24.22 -19.96
CA PRO A 95 -19.92 22.83 -20.10
C PRO A 95 -20.08 22.20 -18.70
N THR A 96 -21.25 21.63 -18.43
CA THR A 96 -21.58 21.00 -17.13
C THR A 96 -20.60 19.87 -16.77
N SER A 97 -19.94 19.29 -17.76
CA SER A 97 -18.87 18.32 -17.59
C SER A 97 -17.74 18.83 -16.69
N HIS A 98 -17.41 20.12 -16.72
CA HIS A 98 -16.33 20.71 -15.90
C HIS A 98 -16.67 20.75 -14.40
N GLN A 99 -17.94 20.60 -14.04
CA GLN A 99 -18.41 20.57 -12.66
C GLN A 99 -18.51 19.14 -12.12
N ALA A 100 -18.34 18.13 -12.97
CA ALA A 100 -18.44 16.73 -12.53
C ALA A 100 -17.24 16.38 -11.62
N PRO A 101 -17.48 15.78 -10.43
CA PRO A 101 -16.41 15.45 -9.47
C PRO A 101 -15.30 14.55 -10.04
N THR A 102 -15.64 13.71 -11.02
CA THR A 102 -14.73 12.76 -11.67
C THR A 102 -14.28 13.23 -13.06
N TRP A 103 -14.50 14.51 -13.39
CA TRP A 103 -14.12 15.08 -14.68
C TRP A 103 -12.62 14.95 -14.91
N LEU A 104 -11.80 15.58 -14.07
CA LEU A 104 -10.35 15.57 -14.25
C LEU A 104 -9.74 14.21 -13.92
N ARG A 105 -10.23 13.54 -12.87
CA ARG A 105 -9.58 12.35 -12.31
C ARG A 105 -10.61 11.37 -11.72
N LYS A 106 -10.37 10.08 -11.90
CA LYS A 106 -11.05 8.99 -11.17
C LYS A 106 -10.08 8.31 -10.21
N PRO A 107 -10.57 7.53 -9.22
CA PRO A 107 -9.71 6.66 -8.42
C PRO A 107 -9.03 5.57 -9.26
N ALA A 108 -7.91 5.04 -8.75
CA ALA A 108 -7.17 3.91 -9.32
C ALA A 108 -6.70 4.15 -10.78
N LYS A 109 -6.72 3.09 -11.62
CA LYS A 109 -6.22 3.11 -13.02
C LYS A 109 -7.20 3.72 -14.03
N GLU A 110 -8.35 4.21 -13.57
CA GLU A 110 -9.39 4.73 -14.45
C GLU A 110 -9.08 6.16 -14.94
N LEU A 111 -9.46 6.41 -16.19
CA LEU A 111 -9.36 7.74 -16.79
C LEU A 111 -10.53 8.62 -16.33
N GLY A 112 -10.23 9.88 -16.00
CA GLY A 112 -11.25 10.90 -15.75
C GLY A 112 -12.14 11.13 -16.96
N GLY A 113 -13.36 11.63 -16.74
CA GLY A 113 -14.29 11.95 -17.82
C GLY A 113 -13.71 12.89 -18.89
N HIS A 114 -12.77 13.77 -18.51
CA HIS A 114 -11.99 14.63 -19.39
C HIS A 114 -11.25 13.83 -20.47
N ALA A 115 -10.59 12.74 -20.11
CA ALA A 115 -9.78 11.97 -21.03
C ALA A 115 -10.65 11.13 -21.98
N ASP A 116 -11.78 10.61 -21.47
CA ASP A 116 -12.77 9.90 -22.30
C ASP A 116 -13.43 10.86 -23.31
N ALA A 117 -13.81 12.07 -22.86
CA ALA A 117 -14.37 13.10 -23.73
C ALA A 117 -13.36 13.57 -24.80
N PHE A 118 -12.10 13.79 -24.42
CA PHE A 118 -11.05 14.20 -25.36
C PHE A 118 -10.78 13.14 -26.43
N LYS A 119 -10.79 11.84 -26.08
CA LYS A 119 -10.68 10.74 -27.04
C LYS A 119 -11.83 10.70 -28.04
N GLY A 120 -13.04 11.05 -27.60
CA GLY A 120 -14.22 11.08 -28.45
C GLY A 120 -14.25 12.25 -29.42
N GLN A 121 -13.89 13.46 -28.96
CA GLN A 121 -13.96 14.67 -29.78
C GLN A 121 -12.92 15.74 -29.39
N PRO A 122 -11.66 15.59 -29.79
CA PRO A 122 -10.58 16.52 -29.40
C PRO A 122 -10.82 17.94 -29.94
N THR A 123 -11.38 18.07 -31.15
CA THR A 123 -11.67 19.37 -31.79
C THR A 123 -12.64 20.24 -30.98
N SER A 124 -13.55 19.62 -30.21
CA SER A 124 -14.48 20.36 -29.35
C SER A 124 -13.77 21.10 -28.22
N CYS A 125 -12.70 20.52 -27.70
CA CYS A 125 -11.89 21.14 -26.66
C CYS A 125 -11.13 22.34 -27.23
N GLU A 126 -10.66 22.25 -28.48
CA GLU A 126 -9.90 23.32 -29.12
C GLU A 126 -10.69 24.61 -29.37
N ILE A 127 -12.03 24.53 -29.45
CA ILE A 127 -12.89 25.70 -29.59
C ILE A 127 -12.62 26.69 -28.45
N CYS A 128 -12.57 26.19 -27.21
CA CYS A 128 -12.44 27.02 -26.01
C CYS A 128 -11.01 27.06 -25.46
N HIS A 129 -10.27 25.97 -25.61
CA HIS A 129 -8.93 25.83 -25.03
C HIS A 129 -7.79 26.12 -26.04
N GLY A 130 -8.13 26.41 -27.30
CA GLY A 130 -7.19 26.73 -28.37
C GLY A 130 -6.72 25.50 -29.16
N GLY A 131 -6.18 25.75 -30.35
CA GLY A 131 -5.69 24.70 -31.25
C GLY A 131 -4.40 24.03 -30.78
N ASP A 132 -3.95 23.04 -31.56
CA ASP A 132 -2.72 22.27 -31.37
C ASP A 132 -2.71 21.43 -30.08
N ALA A 133 -3.89 20.99 -29.64
CA ALA A 133 -4.03 20.12 -28.48
C ALA A 133 -3.49 18.71 -28.78
N PRO A 134 -3.03 17.97 -27.76
CA PRO A 134 -2.79 18.41 -26.38
C PRO A 134 -1.35 18.93 -26.15
N ASN A 135 -0.38 18.55 -26.98
CA ASN A 135 1.05 18.69 -26.64
C ASN A 135 1.68 20.03 -27.05
N LYS A 136 1.08 20.79 -27.95
CA LYS A 136 1.59 22.10 -28.42
C LYS A 136 0.75 23.27 -27.92
N ASN A 137 -0.41 22.98 -27.33
CA ASN A 137 -1.32 23.96 -26.78
C ASN A 137 -0.88 24.43 -25.37
N LYS A 138 -0.77 25.74 -25.15
CA LYS A 138 -0.34 26.32 -23.85
C LYS A 138 -1.32 26.04 -22.71
N PHE A 139 -2.62 26.00 -22.98
CA PHE A 139 -3.63 25.66 -21.98
C PHE A 139 -3.48 24.20 -21.54
N CYS A 140 -3.38 23.27 -22.49
CA CYS A 140 -3.22 21.84 -22.21
C CYS A 140 -1.90 21.54 -21.49
N THR A 141 -0.78 22.09 -21.98
CA THR A 141 0.56 21.87 -21.40
C THR A 141 0.74 22.49 -20.01
N GLY A 142 -0.14 23.40 -19.59
CA GLY A 142 -0.19 23.89 -18.20
C GLY A 142 -0.50 22.79 -17.18
N CYS A 143 -1.24 21.75 -17.58
CA CYS A 143 -1.53 20.59 -16.75
C CYS A 143 -0.78 19.33 -17.23
N HIS A 144 -0.73 19.12 -18.55
CA HIS A 144 -0.07 17.99 -19.21
C HIS A 144 1.41 18.29 -19.48
N VAL A 145 2.20 18.27 -18.42
CA VAL A 145 3.65 18.54 -18.47
C VAL A 145 4.47 17.41 -19.13
N LEU A 146 3.84 16.25 -19.34
CA LEU A 146 4.39 15.14 -20.10
C LEU A 146 3.59 14.96 -21.38
N GLU A 147 4.26 14.50 -22.44
CA GLU A 147 3.62 14.19 -23.72
C GLU A 147 2.49 13.17 -23.52
N VAL A 148 1.32 13.47 -24.08
CA VAL A 148 0.12 12.62 -24.05
C VAL A 148 -0.42 12.35 -25.47
N PRO A 149 -0.78 11.10 -25.82
CA PRO A 149 -0.58 9.88 -25.05
C PRO A 149 0.91 9.63 -24.80
N HIS A 150 1.24 9.09 -23.62
CA HIS A 150 2.64 8.82 -23.28
C HIS A 150 3.29 7.94 -24.35
N PRO A 151 4.52 8.25 -24.79
CA PRO A 151 5.23 7.42 -25.77
C PRO A 151 5.43 6.01 -25.21
N ALA A 152 5.53 5.00 -26.08
CA ALA A 152 5.78 3.61 -25.65
C ALA A 152 7.03 3.49 -24.75
N GLU A 153 8.01 4.35 -25.00
CA GLU A 153 9.27 4.47 -24.27
C GLU A 153 9.13 5.09 -22.87
N PHE A 154 7.97 5.65 -22.52
CA PHE A 154 7.70 6.22 -21.20
C PHE A 154 8.03 5.23 -20.09
N LYS A 155 7.76 3.93 -20.30
CA LYS A 155 8.12 2.88 -19.32
C LYS A 155 9.62 2.83 -19.02
N LYS A 156 10.51 3.20 -19.95
CA LYS A 156 11.97 3.17 -19.74
C LYS A 156 12.48 4.35 -18.90
N PHE A 157 11.81 5.51 -18.94
CA PHE A 157 12.27 6.71 -18.24
C PHE A 157 11.33 7.21 -17.13
N HIS A 158 10.11 6.68 -17.01
CA HIS A 158 9.14 7.14 -16.01
C HIS A 158 9.63 6.95 -14.57
N SER A 159 10.47 5.94 -14.30
CA SER A 159 11.05 5.75 -12.97
C SER A 159 12.00 6.88 -12.59
N LYS A 160 12.80 7.38 -13.55
CA LYS A 160 13.66 8.55 -13.38
C LYS A 160 12.82 9.81 -13.15
N THR A 161 11.82 10.04 -14.00
CA THR A 161 10.92 11.20 -13.88
C THR A 161 10.12 11.17 -12.59
N GLY A 162 9.53 10.02 -12.22
CA GLY A 162 8.76 9.84 -11.00
C GLY A 162 9.60 10.01 -9.73
N LYS A 163 10.88 9.65 -9.76
CA LYS A 163 11.82 9.90 -8.65
C LYS A 163 12.18 11.39 -8.52
N GLN A 164 12.42 12.08 -9.64
CA GLN A 164 12.90 13.46 -9.63
C GLN A 164 11.76 14.47 -9.46
N GLN A 165 10.58 14.17 -9.99
CA GLN A 165 9.44 15.08 -10.04
C GLN A 165 8.12 14.33 -9.78
N PRO A 166 7.91 13.72 -8.59
CA PRO A 166 6.73 12.90 -8.31
C PRO A 166 5.39 13.66 -8.46
N GLN A 167 5.40 14.99 -8.31
CA GLN A 167 4.22 15.84 -8.43
C GLN A 167 3.63 15.85 -9.86
N VAL A 168 4.43 15.61 -10.90
CA VAL A 168 3.91 15.56 -12.29
C VAL A 168 2.94 14.41 -12.47
N CYS A 169 3.11 13.32 -11.72
CA CYS A 169 2.20 12.17 -11.71
C CYS A 169 0.87 12.54 -11.07
N SER A 170 0.89 13.37 -10.02
CA SER A 170 -0.29 13.83 -9.28
C SER A 170 -1.19 14.78 -10.09
N ASN A 171 -0.69 15.33 -11.21
CA ASN A 171 -1.51 16.11 -12.13
C ASN A 171 -2.65 15.26 -12.74
N CYS A 172 -2.43 13.96 -12.92
CA CYS A 172 -3.39 13.03 -13.51
C CYS A 172 -3.86 11.96 -12.52
N HIS A 173 -2.97 11.45 -11.68
CA HIS A 173 -3.24 10.35 -10.77
C HIS A 173 -3.57 10.85 -9.36
N THR A 174 -4.70 10.41 -8.81
CA THR A 174 -5.12 10.71 -7.43
C THR A 174 -4.67 9.67 -6.42
N PHE A 175 -4.22 8.53 -6.92
CA PHE A 175 -3.92 7.37 -6.09
C PHE A 175 -2.56 7.55 -5.42
N LYS A 176 -2.54 7.58 -4.08
CA LYS A 176 -1.33 7.83 -3.29
C LYS A 176 -0.28 6.75 -3.53
N GLU A 177 -0.71 5.56 -3.91
CA GLU A 177 0.12 4.38 -4.06
C GLU A 177 0.38 4.03 -5.52
N LEU A 178 0.14 4.97 -6.44
CA LEU A 178 0.41 4.83 -7.89
C LEU A 178 1.79 4.25 -8.17
N CYS A 179 2.78 4.70 -7.40
CA CYS A 179 4.15 4.24 -7.50
C CYS A 179 4.28 2.80 -6.97
N SER A 180 3.62 2.48 -5.86
CA SER A 180 3.75 1.18 -5.18
C SER A 180 3.10 0.06 -5.98
N ASP A 181 1.95 0.32 -6.61
CA ASP A 181 1.21 -0.66 -7.43
C ASP A 181 2.02 -1.21 -8.60
N CYS A 182 2.99 -0.43 -9.09
CA CYS A 182 3.84 -0.83 -10.22
C CYS A 182 5.29 -1.15 -9.82
N HIS A 183 5.82 -0.58 -8.73
CA HIS A 183 7.22 -0.72 -8.35
C HIS A 183 7.50 -1.75 -7.25
N HIS A 184 6.48 -2.27 -6.56
CA HIS A 184 6.70 -3.36 -5.59
C HIS A 184 6.18 -4.69 -6.12
N ALA A 185 7.04 -5.71 -6.09
CA ALA A 185 6.64 -7.07 -6.38
C ALA A 185 5.55 -7.52 -5.38
N GLY A 186 4.41 -7.97 -5.89
CA GLY A 186 3.25 -8.35 -5.06
C GLY A 186 2.34 -7.19 -4.65
N ALA A 187 2.58 -5.97 -5.16
CA ALA A 187 1.60 -4.91 -5.01
C ALA A 187 0.29 -5.26 -5.70
N VAL A 188 -0.81 -4.74 -5.15
CA VAL A 188 -2.16 -4.99 -5.66
C VAL A 188 -2.80 -3.64 -5.93
N ASP A 189 -3.29 -3.48 -7.15
CA ASP A 189 -3.90 -2.24 -7.61
C ASP A 189 -4.97 -1.74 -6.62
N GLY A 190 -4.87 -0.47 -6.24
CA GLY A 190 -5.85 0.16 -5.36
C GLY A 190 -5.72 -0.22 -3.88
N ARG A 191 -4.73 -1.05 -3.49
CA ARG A 191 -4.48 -1.41 -2.10
C ARG A 191 -3.24 -0.69 -1.56
N PRO A 192 -3.35 0.00 -0.41
CA PRO A 192 -2.21 0.64 0.20
C PRO A 192 -1.05 -0.33 0.47
N TRP A 193 0.18 0.07 0.15
CA TRP A 193 1.38 -0.76 0.33
C TRP A 193 1.51 -1.30 1.77
N ASN A 194 1.17 -0.47 2.76
CA ASN A 194 1.23 -0.87 4.18
C ASN A 194 0.30 -2.04 4.52
N GLN A 195 -0.71 -2.36 3.71
CA GLN A 195 -1.61 -3.50 3.91
C GLN A 195 -1.13 -4.79 3.23
N VAL A 196 -0.23 -4.70 2.26
CA VAL A 196 0.20 -5.86 1.45
C VAL A 196 1.66 -6.25 1.71
N HIS A 197 2.52 -5.30 2.07
CA HIS A 197 3.97 -5.54 2.25
C HIS A 197 4.30 -6.57 3.33
N GLY A 198 3.51 -6.65 4.41
CA GLY A 198 3.77 -7.58 5.51
C GLY A 198 3.77 -9.05 5.05
N GLY A 199 2.82 -9.43 4.19
CA GLY A 199 2.78 -10.80 3.64
C GLY A 199 3.96 -11.09 2.71
N ILE A 200 4.38 -10.09 1.94
CA ILE A 200 5.52 -10.21 1.01
C ILE A 200 6.82 -10.40 1.77
N VAL A 201 7.07 -9.56 2.78
CA VAL A 201 8.28 -9.65 3.63
C VAL A 201 8.29 -10.93 4.45
N ASN A 202 7.14 -11.38 4.98
CA ASN A 202 7.07 -12.63 5.75
C ASN A 202 7.37 -13.87 4.90
N ASN A 203 6.99 -13.88 3.61
CA ASN A 203 7.16 -15.03 2.74
C ASN A 203 8.51 -15.05 2.03
N GLY A 204 9.03 -13.89 1.62
CA GLY A 204 10.23 -13.75 0.80
C GLY A 204 11.45 -13.15 1.51
N GLY A 205 11.30 -12.75 2.77
CA GLY A 205 12.30 -11.96 3.49
C GLY A 205 12.41 -10.52 2.97
N ALA A 206 13.26 -9.71 3.62
CA ALA A 206 13.48 -8.30 3.28
C ALA A 206 14.71 -8.06 2.40
N GLY A 207 15.57 -9.07 2.19
CA GLY A 207 16.89 -8.92 1.54
C GLY A 207 16.81 -8.25 0.15
N SER A 208 15.91 -8.73 -0.70
CA SER A 208 15.71 -8.20 -2.06
C SER A 208 15.26 -6.74 -2.10
N CYS A 209 14.67 -6.23 -1.03
CA CYS A 209 14.26 -4.82 -0.92
C CYS A 209 15.48 -3.89 -0.83
N PHE A 210 16.55 -4.34 -0.18
CA PHE A 210 17.74 -3.55 0.10
C PHE A 210 18.73 -3.52 -1.06
N GLU A 211 18.81 -4.60 -1.84
CA GLU A 211 19.83 -4.80 -2.88
C GLU A 211 19.83 -3.70 -3.96
N LYS A 212 18.69 -3.04 -4.17
CA LYS A 212 18.53 -2.08 -5.28
C LYS A 212 17.91 -0.75 -4.89
N CYS A 213 17.02 -0.72 -3.89
CA CYS A 213 16.08 0.39 -3.74
C CYS A 213 16.00 0.98 -2.33
N HIS A 214 16.01 0.16 -1.27
CA HIS A 214 15.83 0.63 0.11
C HIS A 214 17.11 0.55 0.94
N LYS A 215 17.22 1.46 1.90
CA LYS A 215 18.17 1.31 3.01
C LYS A 215 17.45 0.67 4.19
N GLN A 216 18.16 -0.14 4.97
CA GLN A 216 17.65 -0.77 6.19
C GLN A 216 16.96 0.24 7.14
N ASP A 217 17.55 1.44 7.30
CA ASP A 217 17.01 2.51 8.14
C ASP A 217 15.59 2.93 7.77
N PHE A 218 15.18 2.75 6.51
CA PHE A 218 13.82 3.07 6.08
C PHE A 218 12.78 2.18 6.78
N CYS A 219 13.04 0.89 6.87
CA CYS A 219 12.17 -0.06 7.56
C CYS A 219 12.06 0.30 9.04
N VAL A 220 13.20 0.57 9.68
CA VAL A 220 13.27 0.93 11.10
C VAL A 220 12.51 2.23 11.37
N ALA A 221 12.79 3.29 10.59
CA ALA A 221 12.15 4.59 10.77
C ALA A 221 10.63 4.51 10.58
N CYS A 222 10.16 3.79 9.56
CA CYS A 222 8.73 3.61 9.32
C CYS A 222 8.08 2.84 10.47
N HIS A 223 8.60 1.67 10.83
CA HIS A 223 8.01 0.81 11.85
C HIS A 223 8.03 1.43 13.26
N THR A 224 9.10 2.16 13.60
CA THR A 224 9.21 2.87 14.88
C THR A 224 8.27 4.08 14.94
N THR A 225 8.19 4.88 13.86
CA THR A 225 7.26 6.01 13.77
C THR A 225 5.80 5.55 13.88
N GLN A 226 5.47 4.44 13.20
CA GLN A 226 4.14 3.85 13.22
C GLN A 226 3.88 2.97 14.46
N LYS A 227 4.86 2.84 15.37
CA LYS A 227 4.80 2.02 16.60
C LYS A 227 4.34 0.57 16.34
N VAL A 228 4.75 0.00 15.20
CA VAL A 228 4.41 -1.37 14.79
C VAL A 228 5.61 -2.29 14.95
N VAL A 229 5.56 -3.12 15.98
CA VAL A 229 6.55 -4.17 16.25
C VAL A 229 6.05 -5.53 15.72
N PRO A 230 6.96 -6.46 15.39
CA PRO A 230 6.59 -7.81 15.01
C PRO A 230 5.72 -8.50 16.07
N ALA A 231 4.81 -9.38 15.63
CA ALA A 231 3.88 -10.10 16.53
C ALA A 231 4.58 -10.86 17.66
N SER A 232 5.84 -11.26 17.44
CA SER A 232 6.70 -11.89 18.45
C SER A 232 6.82 -11.10 19.76
N HIS A 233 6.73 -9.76 19.72
CA HIS A 233 6.82 -8.92 20.92
C HIS A 233 5.62 -9.04 21.85
N LYS A 234 4.52 -9.62 21.37
CA LYS A 234 3.31 -9.92 22.16
C LYS A 234 3.13 -11.43 22.38
N ALA A 235 4.06 -12.25 21.89
CA ALA A 235 3.93 -13.69 21.98
C ALA A 235 4.16 -14.17 23.43
N PRO A 236 3.25 -15.00 23.99
CA PRO A 236 3.49 -15.63 25.28
C PRO A 236 4.71 -16.57 25.19
N ALA A 237 5.46 -16.70 26.29
CA ALA A 237 6.66 -17.55 26.35
C ALA A 237 7.70 -17.25 25.24
N TRP A 238 7.78 -16.00 24.78
CA TRP A 238 8.74 -15.58 23.76
C TRP A 238 10.18 -15.79 24.21
N THR A 239 10.60 -15.14 25.30
CA THR A 239 11.97 -15.25 25.83
C THR A 239 12.15 -16.43 26.77
N ARG A 240 11.13 -16.73 27.58
CA ARG A 240 11.19 -17.76 28.63
C ARG A 240 10.59 -19.08 28.14
N ARG A 241 11.38 -20.15 28.24
CA ARG A 241 10.96 -21.51 27.98
C ARG A 241 9.99 -21.99 29.07
N ALA A 242 8.79 -22.41 28.69
CA ALA A 242 7.77 -22.90 29.61
C ALA A 242 8.01 -24.35 30.08
N THR A 243 8.52 -25.23 29.21
CA THR A 243 8.83 -26.64 29.53
C THR A 243 10.20 -27.02 29.00
N ILE A 244 10.91 -27.95 29.66
CA ILE A 244 12.26 -28.37 29.24
C ILE A 244 12.27 -28.95 27.81
N SER A 245 11.19 -29.60 27.39
CA SER A 245 11.08 -30.24 26.07
C SER A 245 10.84 -29.27 24.90
N SER A 246 10.39 -28.03 25.14
CA SER A 246 10.07 -27.06 24.07
C SER A 246 11.07 -25.91 24.05
N LYS A 247 11.55 -25.46 22.88
CA LYS A 247 12.31 -24.20 22.81
C LYS A 247 11.36 -23.01 23.04
N ALA A 248 11.86 -21.93 23.65
CA ALA A 248 11.14 -20.66 23.66
C ALA A 248 11.05 -20.08 22.23
N GLY A 249 10.09 -19.18 21.97
CA GLY A 249 9.89 -18.62 20.63
C GLY A 249 11.10 -17.80 20.13
N HIS A 250 11.77 -17.09 21.03
CA HIS A 250 12.92 -16.24 20.76
C HIS A 250 14.11 -16.97 20.10
N PRO A 251 14.69 -18.04 20.71
CA PRO A 251 15.81 -18.75 20.09
C PRO A 251 15.42 -19.42 18.78
N ALA A 252 14.20 -19.96 18.66
CA ALA A 252 13.74 -20.58 17.41
C ALA A 252 13.63 -19.56 16.26
N ALA A 253 13.13 -18.35 16.54
CA ALA A 253 13.06 -17.29 15.56
C ALA A 253 14.44 -16.72 15.19
N TYR A 254 15.34 -16.60 16.17
CA TYR A 254 16.71 -16.17 15.94
C TYR A 254 17.49 -17.15 15.04
N GLU A 255 17.34 -18.47 15.28
CA GLU A 255 17.91 -19.52 14.43
C GLU A 255 17.40 -19.44 12.97
N ALA A 256 16.14 -19.04 12.78
CA ALA A 256 15.53 -18.93 11.45
C ALA A 256 15.92 -17.65 10.69
N ALA A 257 16.06 -16.51 11.39
CA ALA A 257 16.28 -15.20 10.77
C ALA A 257 17.00 -14.22 11.71
N ALA A 258 18.27 -14.49 12.02
CA ALA A 258 19.08 -13.67 12.93
C ALA A 258 19.29 -12.22 12.43
N ASP A 259 19.43 -12.05 11.11
CA ASP A 259 19.63 -10.75 10.44
C ASP A 259 18.44 -9.81 10.65
N ALA A 260 17.21 -10.35 10.61
CA ALA A 260 15.99 -9.58 10.81
C ALA A 260 15.90 -8.89 12.18
N CYS A 261 16.50 -9.50 13.21
CA CYS A 261 16.55 -8.93 14.55
C CYS A 261 17.47 -7.70 14.60
N GLY A 262 18.57 -7.75 13.84
CA GLY A 262 19.57 -6.69 13.80
C GLY A 262 19.07 -5.40 13.15
N TYR A 263 17.97 -5.45 12.40
CA TYR A 263 17.30 -4.26 11.87
C TYR A 263 16.90 -3.29 12.96
N CYS A 264 16.32 -3.78 14.06
CA CYS A 264 15.82 -2.92 15.15
C CYS A 264 16.68 -2.98 16.41
N HIS A 265 17.33 -4.11 16.67
CA HIS A 265 18.08 -4.35 17.91
C HIS A 265 19.59 -4.14 17.74
N GLY A 266 20.02 -3.63 16.58
CA GLY A 266 21.42 -3.36 16.25
C GLY A 266 22.12 -4.57 15.63
N THR A 267 23.16 -4.29 14.84
CA THR A 267 23.94 -5.32 14.15
C THR A 267 24.89 -6.06 15.09
N GLY A 268 25.38 -7.22 14.67
CA GLY A 268 26.35 -8.03 15.40
C GLY A 268 25.76 -9.26 16.06
N THR A 269 26.62 -10.04 16.72
CA THR A 269 26.23 -11.28 17.39
C THR A 269 25.72 -10.98 18.81
N PRO A 270 25.05 -11.94 19.47
CA PRO A 270 24.63 -11.75 20.86
C PRO A 270 25.78 -11.51 21.84
N LYS A 271 27.03 -11.79 21.43
CA LYS A 271 28.24 -11.57 22.22
C LYS A 271 28.77 -10.13 22.13
N ASP A 272 28.48 -9.42 21.04
CA ASP A 272 29.09 -8.12 20.74
C ASP A 272 28.06 -6.98 20.71
N ASN A 273 26.79 -7.32 20.48
CA ASN A 273 25.71 -6.35 20.38
C ASN A 273 25.26 -5.89 21.78
N LYS A 274 25.32 -4.57 22.03
CA LYS A 274 24.94 -3.95 23.33
C LYS A 274 23.50 -4.24 23.75
N PHE A 275 22.55 -4.31 22.82
CA PHE A 275 21.17 -4.65 23.11
C PHE A 275 21.06 -6.11 23.58
N CYS A 276 21.68 -7.04 22.85
CA CYS A 276 21.71 -8.46 23.22
C CYS A 276 22.36 -8.67 24.59
N LEU A 277 23.50 -8.04 24.85
CA LEU A 277 24.21 -8.08 26.14
C LEU A 277 23.40 -7.46 27.30
N GLY A 278 22.39 -6.65 26.98
CA GLY A 278 21.40 -6.17 27.94
C GLY A 278 20.70 -7.32 28.67
N CYS A 279 20.35 -8.38 27.94
CA CYS A 279 19.67 -9.57 28.46
C CYS A 279 20.59 -10.79 28.61
N HIS A 280 21.51 -11.01 27.66
CA HIS A 280 22.41 -12.16 27.64
C HIS A 280 23.61 -11.89 28.55
N LYS A 281 23.51 -12.30 29.81
CA LYS A 281 24.60 -12.22 30.80
C LYS A 281 25.53 -13.44 30.79
N LEU A 282 25.21 -14.42 29.95
CA LEU A 282 25.93 -15.66 29.76
C LEU A 282 26.24 -15.82 28.28
N GLU A 283 27.32 -16.55 27.97
CA GLU A 283 27.66 -16.90 26.60
C GLU A 283 26.55 -17.76 25.98
N MET A 284 26.12 -17.39 24.77
CA MET A 284 25.05 -18.07 24.02
C MET A 284 25.51 -18.41 22.59
N PRO A 285 25.33 -19.65 22.10
CA PRO A 285 24.91 -20.82 22.86
C PRO A 285 25.86 -21.11 24.03
N HIS A 286 25.34 -21.69 25.12
CA HIS A 286 26.17 -22.03 26.27
C HIS A 286 27.34 -22.94 25.82
N PRO A 287 28.53 -22.78 26.42
CA PRO A 287 29.70 -23.57 26.06
C PRO A 287 29.47 -25.07 26.34
N GLU A 288 30.27 -25.91 25.67
CA GLU A 288 30.25 -27.35 25.89
C GLU A 288 30.52 -27.69 27.36
N GLY A 289 29.71 -28.59 27.94
CA GLY A 289 29.79 -28.97 29.35
C GLY A 289 29.07 -28.03 30.34
N TYR A 290 28.44 -26.96 29.87
CA TYR A 290 27.63 -26.07 30.72
C TYR A 290 26.32 -26.77 31.14
N GLY A 291 26.19 -27.14 32.42
CA GLY A 291 25.02 -27.87 32.92
C GLY A 291 24.98 -29.35 32.51
N ALA A 292 26.15 -29.97 32.30
CA ALA A 292 26.26 -31.37 31.89
C ALA A 292 25.48 -32.31 32.85
N LYS A 293 24.73 -33.25 32.26
CA LYS A 293 24.00 -34.29 33.00
C LYS A 293 24.97 -35.42 33.39
N GLY A 294 24.96 -35.80 34.67
CA GLY A 294 25.72 -36.94 35.17
C GLY A 294 26.16 -36.78 36.62
N LYS A 295 26.78 -37.83 37.15
CA LYS A 295 27.37 -37.87 38.49
C LYS A 295 28.46 -36.79 38.60
N GLY A 296 28.16 -35.71 39.33
CA GLY A 296 29.08 -34.58 39.51
C GLY A 296 28.54 -33.23 39.03
N ASN A 297 27.53 -32.73 39.74
CA ASN A 297 27.26 -31.30 39.97
C ASN A 297 27.43 -30.35 38.77
N GLY A 298 26.45 -30.32 37.85
CA GLY A 298 26.15 -29.17 36.99
C GLY A 298 27.27 -28.62 36.08
N GLY A 299 28.45 -29.22 36.01
CA GLY A 299 29.60 -28.70 35.28
C GLY A 299 29.95 -27.25 35.66
N GLN A 300 30.23 -26.42 34.64
CA GLN A 300 30.59 -25.01 34.81
C GLN A 300 29.52 -24.19 35.56
N HIS A 301 28.24 -24.58 35.47
CA HIS A 301 27.15 -23.93 36.20
C HIS A 301 27.30 -24.10 37.72
N ALA A 302 27.72 -25.27 38.22
CA ALA A 302 27.87 -25.47 39.66
C ALA A 302 29.04 -24.66 40.23
N GLU A 303 30.16 -24.60 39.51
CA GLU A 303 31.32 -23.79 39.91
C GLU A 303 30.99 -22.29 39.95
N ALA A 304 30.21 -21.80 39.00
CA ALA A 304 29.76 -20.41 38.98
C ALA A 304 28.81 -20.06 40.16
N PHE A 305 27.96 -21.00 40.59
CA PHE A 305 27.15 -20.82 41.80
C PHE A 305 27.99 -20.86 43.09
N LYS A 306 28.99 -21.74 43.18
CA LYS A 306 29.94 -21.76 44.31
C LYS A 306 30.74 -20.45 44.40
N ALA A 307 31.18 -19.94 43.26
CA ALA A 307 31.93 -18.68 43.16
C ALA A 307 31.04 -17.42 43.31
N LYS A 308 29.71 -17.59 43.42
CA LYS A 308 28.72 -16.49 43.47
C LYS A 308 28.80 -15.53 42.29
N THR A 309 29.33 -15.98 41.16
CA THR A 309 29.39 -15.20 39.91
C THR A 309 28.09 -15.29 39.13
N LEU A 310 27.23 -16.27 39.46
CA LEU A 310 25.87 -16.41 38.95
C LEU A 310 24.85 -16.53 40.08
N ASN A 311 23.61 -16.17 39.76
CA ASN A 311 22.46 -16.35 40.63
C ASN A 311 21.26 -16.88 39.83
N LYS A 312 20.26 -17.41 40.56
CA LYS A 312 19.06 -18.01 39.98
C LYS A 312 18.31 -17.08 39.01
N THR A 313 18.28 -15.77 39.32
CA THR A 313 17.56 -14.76 38.52
C THR A 313 18.12 -14.62 37.11
N VAL A 314 19.44 -14.77 36.93
CA VAL A 314 20.05 -14.78 35.58
C VAL A 314 19.49 -15.93 34.74
N CYS A 315 19.37 -17.13 35.33
CA CYS A 315 18.84 -18.31 34.64
C CYS A 315 17.32 -18.17 34.38
N GLU A 316 16.57 -17.62 35.33
CA GLU A 316 15.13 -17.40 35.23
C GLU A 316 14.74 -16.39 34.13
N THR A 317 15.70 -15.62 33.61
CA THR A 317 15.48 -14.74 32.45
C THR A 317 15.06 -15.55 31.21
N CYS A 318 15.55 -16.79 31.07
CA CYS A 318 15.29 -17.65 29.91
C CYS A 318 14.64 -18.99 30.28
N HIS A 319 14.83 -19.50 31.50
CA HIS A 319 14.32 -20.78 31.95
C HIS A 319 13.20 -20.61 32.97
N ALA A 320 12.14 -21.42 32.91
CA ALA A 320 11.16 -21.50 33.98
C ALA A 320 11.68 -22.31 35.18
N THR A 321 11.06 -22.18 36.36
CA THR A 321 11.43 -22.92 37.58
C THR A 321 11.52 -24.43 37.36
N ALA A 322 10.63 -24.99 36.53
CA ALA A 322 10.65 -26.40 36.15
C ALA A 322 12.02 -26.89 35.61
N PHE A 323 12.82 -26.00 35.03
CA PHE A 323 14.20 -26.31 34.63
C PHE A 323 15.09 -26.62 35.84
N CYS A 324 15.03 -25.79 36.89
CA CYS A 324 15.74 -26.04 38.14
C CYS A 324 15.26 -27.36 38.75
N ASP A 325 13.94 -27.54 38.79
CA ASP A 325 13.28 -28.69 39.43
C ASP A 325 13.66 -30.03 38.78
N SER A 326 14.10 -30.02 37.52
CA SER A 326 14.52 -31.26 36.83
C SER A 326 15.82 -31.86 37.32
N CYS A 327 16.61 -31.11 38.09
CA CYS A 327 17.88 -31.59 38.65
C CYS A 327 18.01 -31.25 40.14
N HIS A 328 17.46 -30.13 40.57
CA HIS A 328 17.33 -29.71 41.95
C HIS A 328 15.87 -29.89 42.36
N HIS A 329 15.48 -31.10 42.77
CA HIS A 329 14.13 -31.43 43.24
C HIS A 329 13.72 -30.64 44.52
N ASP A 330 13.87 -29.32 44.51
CA ASP A 330 13.52 -28.44 45.61
C ASP A 330 12.02 -28.21 45.52
N TYR A 331 11.28 -28.89 46.40
CA TYR A 331 9.83 -28.75 46.57
C TYR A 331 8.99 -29.23 45.37
N THR A 332 8.48 -30.47 45.47
CA THR A 332 7.10 -30.64 45.00
C THR A 332 6.26 -29.68 45.83
N ALA A 333 5.44 -28.84 45.19
CA ALA A 333 4.82 -27.65 45.79
C ALA A 333 4.01 -27.85 47.10
N ALA A 334 3.91 -29.08 47.62
CA ALA A 334 3.33 -29.40 48.92
C ALA A 334 4.35 -29.80 50.02
N LYS A 335 5.56 -30.30 49.71
CA LYS A 335 6.52 -30.83 50.71
C LYS A 335 7.98 -30.71 50.26
N ARG A 336 8.89 -30.48 51.22
CA ARG A 336 10.34 -30.66 51.02
C ARG A 336 10.65 -32.07 50.49
N TRP A 337 11.62 -32.22 49.57
CA TRP A 337 12.00 -33.52 48.99
C TRP A 337 12.28 -34.60 50.04
N VAL A 338 12.95 -34.26 51.14
CA VAL A 338 13.19 -35.20 52.26
C VAL A 338 11.91 -35.86 52.79
N ASN A 339 10.75 -35.22 52.63
CA ASN A 339 9.44 -35.71 53.07
C ASN A 339 8.58 -36.28 51.93
N ALA A 340 8.98 -36.10 50.67
CA ALA A 340 8.23 -36.54 49.49
C ALA A 340 8.89 -37.73 48.79
N HIS A 341 10.22 -37.82 48.85
CA HIS A 341 10.98 -38.86 48.19
C HIS A 341 10.71 -40.30 48.65
N PRO A 342 10.33 -40.59 49.92
CA PRO A 342 10.05 -41.97 50.32
C PRO A 342 8.90 -42.57 49.50
N ASP A 343 7.85 -41.80 49.22
CA ASP A 343 6.73 -42.24 48.40
C ASP A 343 7.14 -42.45 46.93
N THR A 344 8.02 -41.60 46.40
CA THR A 344 8.58 -41.74 45.05
C THR A 344 9.43 -43.00 44.93
N VAL A 345 10.34 -43.24 45.87
CA VAL A 345 11.20 -44.45 45.89
C VAL A 345 10.34 -45.70 46.07
N LYS A 346 9.31 -45.66 46.93
CA LYS A 346 8.36 -46.77 47.13
C LYS A 346 7.56 -47.09 45.86
N LYS A 347 7.18 -46.08 45.09
CA LYS A 347 6.37 -46.23 43.87
C LYS A 347 7.18 -46.65 42.64
N SER A 348 8.37 -46.09 42.47
CA SER A 348 9.13 -46.15 41.22
C SER A 348 10.52 -46.78 41.35
N GLY A 349 10.93 -47.17 42.56
CA GLY A 349 12.28 -47.65 42.85
C GLY A 349 13.34 -46.55 42.86
N ALA A 350 14.58 -46.91 43.19
CA ALA A 350 15.70 -45.97 43.28
C ALA A 350 16.61 -45.95 42.03
N THR A 351 16.38 -46.85 41.05
CA THR A 351 17.28 -47.03 39.90
C THR A 351 17.50 -45.73 39.12
N ALA A 352 16.42 -45.01 38.79
CA ALA A 352 16.50 -43.74 38.06
C ALA A 352 17.19 -42.62 38.86
N CYS A 353 17.32 -42.76 40.19
CA CYS A 353 18.05 -41.79 41.01
C CYS A 353 19.56 -41.88 40.76
N PHE A 354 20.07 -43.06 40.40
CA PHE A 354 21.50 -43.30 40.18
C PHE A 354 22.02 -42.76 38.85
N ASP A 355 21.11 -42.35 37.95
CA ASP A 355 21.46 -41.63 36.73
C ASP A 355 22.08 -40.25 37.05
N CYS A 356 21.80 -39.71 38.25
CA CYS A 356 22.27 -38.40 38.69
C CYS A 356 23.04 -38.44 40.03
N HIS A 357 22.73 -39.40 40.91
CA HIS A 357 23.32 -39.51 42.24
C HIS A 357 24.25 -40.73 42.35
N GLU A 358 25.32 -40.61 43.13
CA GLU A 358 26.12 -41.79 43.51
C GLU A 358 25.33 -42.70 44.45
N GLU A 359 25.63 -44.00 44.44
CA GLU A 359 25.01 -44.98 45.35
C GLU A 359 25.22 -44.60 46.84
N THR A 360 26.34 -43.92 47.11
CA THR A 360 26.68 -43.39 48.44
C THR A 360 25.83 -42.18 48.87
N SER A 361 25.02 -41.61 47.99
CA SER A 361 24.16 -40.45 48.31
C SER A 361 23.07 -40.85 49.31
N CYS A 362 22.51 -42.05 49.17
CA CYS A 362 21.52 -42.59 50.10
C CYS A 362 22.14 -42.80 51.49
N SER A 363 23.35 -43.39 51.54
CA SER A 363 24.04 -43.66 52.80
C SER A 363 24.57 -42.37 53.45
N TYR A 364 24.94 -41.35 52.69
CA TYR A 364 25.27 -40.04 53.26
C TYR A 364 24.11 -39.47 54.09
N CYS A 365 22.88 -39.51 53.58
CA CYS A 365 21.73 -38.99 54.31
C CYS A 365 21.21 -39.96 55.40
N HIS A 366 21.01 -41.23 55.06
CA HIS A 366 20.35 -42.20 55.96
C HIS A 366 21.29 -42.89 56.95
N VAL A 367 22.61 -42.82 56.74
CA VAL A 367 23.61 -43.40 57.65
C VAL A 367 24.42 -42.28 58.31
N ARG A 368 25.05 -41.41 57.52
CA ARG A 368 25.97 -40.39 58.05
C ARG A 368 25.23 -39.23 58.72
N LEU A 369 24.22 -38.65 58.09
CA LEU A 369 23.46 -37.53 58.67
C LEU A 369 22.41 -38.00 59.70
N ALA A 370 21.84 -39.20 59.55
CA ALA A 370 20.92 -39.76 60.55
C ALA A 370 21.53 -39.79 61.97
N SER A 371 22.83 -40.08 62.07
CA SER A 371 23.56 -40.05 63.35
C SER A 371 23.56 -38.67 64.04
N GLN A 372 23.43 -37.58 63.28
CA GLN A 372 23.35 -36.22 63.83
C GLN A 372 21.98 -35.88 64.43
N TYR A 373 20.94 -36.64 64.09
CA TYR A 373 19.56 -36.43 64.57
C TYR A 373 19.09 -37.50 65.58
N MET A 374 19.88 -38.54 65.83
CA MET A 374 19.58 -39.59 66.83
C MET A 374 20.25 -39.37 68.19
N ASN A 375 21.10 -38.34 68.32
CA ASN A 375 21.83 -38.01 69.55
C ASN A 375 21.35 -36.70 70.22
N ASN A 376 20.12 -36.27 69.95
CA ASN A 376 19.43 -35.21 70.72
C ASN A 376 18.20 -35.78 71.43
#